data_AF-A0A7W5L399-F1
#
_entry.id   AF-A0A7W5L399-F1
#
_cell.length_a   1.000
_cell.length_b   1.000
_cell.length_c   1.000
_cell.angle_alpha   90.00
_cell.angle_beta   90.00
_cell.angle_gamma   90.00
#
_symmetry.space_group_name_H-M   'P 1'
#
loop_
_entity.id
_entity.type
_entity.pdbx_description
1 polymer ?
#
loop_
_entity_poly.entity_id
_entity_poly.type
_entity_poly.pdbx_seq_one_letter_code
_entity_poly.pdbx_strand_id
1 'polypeptide(L)'
;MTAAFTVRVSDETASKLNRIAEKLDRSRAYMAAEAIEAFVEQQEWQLAEIEAGLAEADRGEFASAEDVATVIGKYVKATRQS
;
A
#
# COMPACT_ATOMS: atom_id res chain seq x y z
N MET A 1 -18.95 9.10 11.06
CA MET A 1 -18.94 8.79 12.51
C MET A 1 -17.49 8.54 12.88
N THR A 2 -16.96 9.12 13.97
CA THR A 2 -15.57 8.90 14.39
C THR A 2 -15.52 7.96 15.59
N ALA A 3 -14.50 7.10 15.64
CA ALA A 3 -14.22 6.21 16.76
C ALA A 3 -12.88 6.59 17.40
N ALA A 4 -12.81 6.55 18.73
CA ALA A 4 -11.59 6.83 19.48
C ALA A 4 -10.99 5.54 20.05
N PHE A 5 -9.69 5.34 19.85
CA PHE A 5 -8.95 4.23 20.41
C PHE A 5 -7.55 4.69 20.83
N THR A 6 -6.91 3.94 21.74
CA THR A 6 -5.56 4.25 22.23
C THR A 6 -4.54 3.37 21.52
N VAL A 7 -3.49 3.99 20.96
CA VAL A 7 -2.38 3.31 20.31
C VAL A 7 -1.12 3.47 21.14
N ARG A 8 -0.33 2.41 21.25
CA ARG A 8 1.01 2.47 21.83
C ARG A 8 2.04 2.53 20.72
N VAL A 9 2.96 3.48 20.83
CA VAL A 9 4.13 3.64 19.96
C VAL A 9 5.35 3.85 20.85
N SER A 10 6.56 3.68 20.29
CA SER A 10 7.78 4.03 21.01
C SER A 10 7.86 5.54 21.29
N ASP A 11 8.59 5.92 22.35
CA ASP A 11 8.82 7.32 22.70
C ASP A 11 9.50 8.10 21.57
N GLU A 12 10.39 7.44 20.82
CA GLU A 12 11.04 8.01 19.64
C GLU A 12 10.02 8.36 18.56
N THR A 13 9.09 7.46 18.24
CA THR A 13 8.03 7.69 17.26
C THR A 13 7.10 8.80 17.72
N ALA A 14 6.68 8.80 18.99
CA ALA A 14 5.86 9.87 19.55
C ALA A 14 6.54 11.24 19.44
N SER A 15 7.84 11.30 19.71
CA SER A 15 8.65 12.52 19.60
C SER A 15 8.79 13.02 18.16
N LYS A 16 9.02 12.11 17.21
CA LYS A 16 9.06 12.43 15.77
C LYS A 16 7.70 12.96 15.28
N LEU A 17 6.61 12.32 15.67
CA LEU A 17 5.26 12.73 15.28
C LEU A 17 4.90 14.12 15.84
N ASN A 18 5.28 14.42 17.08
CA ASN A 18 5.10 15.76 17.68
C ASN A 18 5.78 16.85 16.84
N ARG A 19 7.05 16.63 16.45
CA ARG A 19 7.80 17.60 15.64
C ARG A 19 7.17 17.83 14.26
N ILE A 20 6.61 16.79 13.66
CA ILE A 20 5.88 16.89 12.38
C ILE A 20 4.61 17.72 12.59
N ALA A 21 3.84 17.40 13.62
CA ALA A 21 2.59 18.09 13.93
C ALA A 21 2.79 19.59 14.18
N GLU A 22 3.83 19.96 14.94
CA GLU A 22 4.21 21.36 15.17
C GLU A 22 4.56 22.11 13.89
N LYS A 23 5.33 21.49 12.98
CA LYS A 23 5.72 22.11 11.70
C LYS A 23 4.55 22.30 10.75
N LEU A 24 3.53 21.46 10.86
CA LEU A 24 2.35 21.48 9.99
C LEU A 24 1.18 22.26 10.61
N ASP A 25 1.35 22.84 11.80
CA ASP A 25 0.26 23.50 12.57
C ASP A 25 -0.97 22.59 12.72
N ARG A 26 -0.70 21.35 13.14
CA ARG A 26 -1.71 20.31 13.36
C ARG A 26 -1.54 19.67 14.73
N SER A 27 -2.61 19.07 15.24
CA SER A 27 -2.53 18.29 16.48
C SER A 27 -1.88 16.93 16.21
N ARG A 28 -1.20 16.37 17.23
CA ARG A 28 -0.65 15.01 17.14
C ARG A 28 -1.74 13.97 16.85
N ALA A 29 -2.95 14.16 17.40
CA ALA A 29 -4.08 13.26 17.18
C ALA A 29 -4.54 13.30 15.71
N TYR A 30 -4.58 14.49 15.10
CA TYR A 30 -4.87 14.64 13.68
C TYR A 30 -3.83 13.89 12.84
N MET A 31 -2.54 14.13 13.07
CA MET A 31 -1.48 13.45 12.31
C MET A 31 -1.51 11.93 12.47
N ALA A 32 -1.86 11.43 13.66
CA ALA A 32 -2.01 10.00 13.90
C ALA A 32 -3.22 9.41 13.15
N ALA A 33 -4.37 10.10 13.18
CA ALA A 33 -5.56 9.67 12.45
C ALA A 33 -5.30 9.62 10.94
N GLU A 34 -4.74 10.69 10.36
CA GLU A 34 -4.42 10.74 8.93
C GLU A 34 -3.47 9.61 8.51
N ALA A 35 -2.43 9.34 9.31
CA ALA A 35 -1.48 8.27 9.02
C ALA A 35 -2.13 6.87 9.08
N ILE A 36 -3.07 6.67 10.00
CA ILE A 36 -3.79 5.40 10.14
C ILE A 36 -4.80 5.24 9.00
N GLU A 37 -5.55 6.28 8.65
CA GLU A 37 -6.51 6.26 7.54
C GLU A 37 -5.82 5.97 6.21
N ALA A 38 -4.71 6.64 5.92
CA ALA A 38 -3.91 6.38 4.72
C ALA A 38 -3.36 4.95 4.69
N PHE A 39 -2.92 4.42 5.83
CA PHE A 39 -2.48 3.03 5.91
C PHE A 39 -3.61 2.05 5.63
N VAL A 40 -4.80 2.26 6.22
CA VAL A 40 -5.96 1.39 6.03
C VAL A 40 -6.41 1.40 4.57
N GLU A 41 -6.53 2.57 3.94
CA GLU A 41 -6.91 2.69 2.53
C GLU A 41 -5.94 1.93 1.62
N GLN A 42 -4.64 2.07 1.86
CA GLN A 42 -3.62 1.36 1.09
C GLN A 42 -3.70 -0.16 1.27
N GLN A 43 -3.89 -0.63 2.51
CA GLN A 43 -3.96 -2.06 2.80
C GLN A 43 -5.25 -2.70 2.29
N GLU A 44 -6.38 -2.00 2.38
CA GLU A 44 -7.68 -2.51 1.94
C GLU A 44 -7.66 -2.81 0.43
N TRP A 45 -7.18 -1.85 -0.38
CA TRP A 45 -7.03 -2.07 -1.82
C TRP A 45 -6.09 -3.24 -2.13
N GLN A 46 -4.94 -3.30 -1.45
CA GLN A 46 -3.95 -4.36 -1.69
C GLN A 46 -4.49 -5.76 -1.34
N LEU A 47 -5.18 -5.87 -0.21
CA LEU A 47 -5.78 -7.14 0.21
C LEU A 47 -6.88 -7.57 -0.76
N ALA A 48 -7.76 -6.64 -1.16
CA ALA A 48 -8.81 -6.93 -2.13
C ALA A 48 -8.25 -7.44 -3.47
N GLU A 49 -7.17 -6.83 -3.97
CA GLU A 49 -6.52 -7.26 -5.21
C GLU A 49 -5.87 -8.65 -5.08
N ILE A 50 -5.23 -8.93 -3.94
CA ILE A 50 -4.66 -10.26 -3.67
C ILE A 50 -5.76 -11.32 -3.63
N GLU A 51 -6.84 -11.05 -2.91
CA GLU A 51 -7.98 -11.97 -2.81
C GLU A 51 -8.64 -12.21 -4.17
N ALA A 52 -8.80 -11.17 -4.99
CA ALA A 52 -9.30 -11.29 -6.35
C ALA A 52 -8.38 -12.16 -7.23
N GLY A 53 -7.08 -11.89 -7.23
CA GLY A 53 -6.10 -12.66 -8.00
C GLY A 53 -6.00 -14.12 -7.56
N LEU A 54 -6.15 -14.42 -6.26
CA LEU A 54 -6.25 -15.79 -5.77
C LEU A 54 -7.52 -16.48 -6.28
N ALA A 55 -8.66 -15.80 -6.28
CA ALA A 55 -9.91 -16.36 -6.79
C ALA A 55 -9.86 -16.60 -8.31
N GLU A 56 -9.21 -15.73 -9.08
CA GLU A 56 -8.95 -15.92 -10.52
C GLU A 56 -8.05 -17.14 -10.77
N ALA A 57 -6.96 -17.25 -10.00
CA ALA A 57 -6.03 -18.38 -10.05
C ALA A 57 -6.74 -19.72 -9.73
N ASP A 58 -7.59 -19.74 -8.71
CA ASP A 58 -8.38 -20.92 -8.34
C ASP A 58 -9.38 -21.34 -9.44
N ARG A 59 -9.87 -20.37 -10.23
CA ARG A 59 -10.68 -20.63 -11.44
C ARG A 59 -9.84 -21.00 -12.66
N GLY A 60 -8.52 -20.99 -12.56
CA GLY A 60 -7.59 -21.27 -13.65
C GLY A 60 -7.47 -20.14 -14.67
N GLU A 61 -7.85 -18.91 -14.32
CA GLU A 61 -7.81 -17.71 -15.18
C GLU A 61 -6.38 -17.17 -15.31
N PHE A 62 -5.45 -18.02 -15.74
CA PHE A 62 -4.08 -17.64 -16.03
C PHE A 62 -3.91 -17.22 -17.49
N ALA A 63 -2.96 -16.31 -17.73
CA ALA A 63 -2.49 -16.03 -19.08
C ALA A 63 -1.92 -17.30 -19.73
N SER A 64 -2.10 -17.43 -21.05
CA SER A 64 -1.49 -18.54 -21.78
C SER A 64 0.03 -18.38 -21.86
N ALA A 65 0.74 -19.47 -22.17
CA ALA A 65 2.18 -19.41 -22.39
C ALA A 65 2.56 -18.45 -23.54
N GLU A 66 1.70 -18.31 -24.55
CA GLU A 66 1.89 -17.41 -25.69
C GLU A 66 1.76 -15.94 -25.27
N ASP A 67 0.77 -15.61 -24.45
CA ASP A 67 0.57 -14.26 -23.90
C ASP A 67 1.78 -13.82 -23.07
N VAL A 68 2.26 -14.71 -22.20
CA VAL A 68 3.45 -14.49 -21.37
C VAL A 68 4.68 -14.26 -22.25
N ALA A 69 4.88 -15.10 -23.28
CA ALA A 69 6.01 -14.97 -24.21
C ALA A 69 5.99 -13.62 -24.97
N THR A 70 4.80 -13.15 -25.36
CA THR A 70 4.60 -11.88 -26.04
C THR A 70 5.02 -10.69 -25.16
N VAL A 71 4.57 -10.67 -23.90
CA VAL A 71 4.92 -9.60 -22.93
C VAL A 71 6.43 -9.59 -22.64
N ILE A 72 7.02 -10.75 -22.38
CA ILE A 72 8.47 -10.86 -22.15
C ILE A 72 9.25 -10.36 -23.37
N GLY A 73 8.83 -10.75 -24.58
CA GLY A 73 9.46 -10.32 -25.83
C GLY A 73 9.48 -8.81 -26.00
N LYS A 74 8.41 -8.11 -25.60
CA LYS A 74 8.29 -6.65 -25.70
C LYS A 74 9.26 -5.90 -24.78
N TYR A 75 9.41 -6.34 -23.53
CA TYR A 75 10.12 -5.56 -22.50
C TYR A 75 11.52 -6.06 -22.15
N VAL A 76 11.83 -7.34 -22.38
CA VAL A 76 13.16 -7.91 -22.04
C VAL A 76 14.15 -7.76 -23.20
N LYS A 77 13.72 -7.82 -24.46
CA LYS A 77 14.62 -7.65 -25.62
C LYS A 77 15.00 -6.19 -25.91
N ALA A 78 14.12 -5.24 -25.59
CA ALA A 78 14.34 -3.82 -25.88
C ALA A 78 15.44 -3.17 -25.01
N THR A 79 15.75 -3.75 -23.85
CA THR A 79 16.63 -3.15 -22.83
C THR A 79 18.12 -3.51 -23.00
N ARG A 80 18.50 -4.18 -24.11
CA ARG A 80 19.91 -4.51 -24.44
C ARG A 80 20.58 -3.57 -25.46
N GLN A 81 19.93 -2.47 -25.85
CA GLN A 81 20.54 -1.45 -26.70
C GLN A 81 20.51 -0.10 -25.99
N SER A 82 21.49 0.12 -25.10
CA SER A 82 21.91 1.42 -24.60
C SER A 82 23.33 1.31 -24.07
#